data_AF-A0A3N5V9I6-F1
#
_entry.id   AF-A0A3N5V9I6-F1
#
_cell.length_a   1.000
_cell.length_b   1.000
_cell.length_c   1.000
_cell.angle_alpha   90.00
_cell.angle_beta   90.00
_cell.angle_gamma   90.00
#
_symmetry.space_group_name_H-M   'P 1'
#
loop_
_entity.id
_entity.type
_entity.pdbx_description
1 polymer ?
#
loop_
_entity_poly.entity_id
_entity_poly.type
_entity_poly.pdbx_seq_one_letter_code
_entity_poly.pdbx_strand_id
1 'polypeptide(L)'
;VVFEGNEIDPIIERFSSNWKISRMSCVDRNIMRIAVYELLWCSDIPSKVSINEAIDIGKKYGTGESGPFINGILDSVLDAMEKGSIKAKNPERISSEGTDNAVEIPGSKGSEVQTK
;
A
#
# COMPACT_ATOMS: atom_id res chain seq x y z
N VAL A 1 1.99 4.61 -12.50
CA VAL A 1 1.30 4.98 -11.25
C VAL A 1 2.25 5.83 -10.44
N VAL A 2 2.14 7.15 -10.56
CA VAL A 2 3.00 8.14 -9.89
C VAL A 2 2.27 8.76 -8.67
N PHE A 3 1.07 8.27 -8.37
CA PHE A 3 0.31 8.63 -7.19
C PHE A 3 0.89 7.90 -5.96
N GLU A 4 1.54 8.67 -5.09
CA GLU A 4 1.66 8.43 -3.65
C GLU A 4 2.17 7.04 -3.22
N GLY A 5 3.37 6.67 -3.66
CA GLY A 5 4.13 5.58 -2.99
C GLY A 5 4.21 5.77 -1.46
N ASN A 6 4.13 7.01 -0.97
CA ASN A 6 4.10 7.35 0.45
C ASN A 6 2.86 6.86 1.22
N GLU A 7 1.70 6.70 0.59
CA GLU A 7 0.49 6.22 1.29
C GLU A 7 0.24 4.73 1.07
N ILE A 8 0.57 4.22 -0.11
CA ILE A 8 0.29 2.83 -0.48
C ILE A 8 1.33 1.87 0.12
N ASP A 9 2.61 2.22 0.10
CA ASP A 9 3.68 1.33 0.58
C ASP A 9 3.52 0.98 2.07
N PRO A 10 3.19 1.92 2.99
CA PRO A 10 2.94 1.58 4.39
C PRO A 10 1.74 0.65 4.60
N ILE A 11 0.72 0.75 3.74
CA ILE A 11 -0.44 -0.15 3.80
C ILE A 11 -0.01 -1.55 3.40
N ILE A 12 0.72 -1.70 2.30
CA ILE A 12 1.27 -2.99 1.87
C ILE A 12 2.16 -3.58 2.98
N GLU A 13 3.07 -2.78 3.55
CA GLU A 13 3.99 -3.22 4.60
C GLU A 13 3.27 -3.67 5.88
N ARG A 14 2.13 -3.05 6.22
CA ARG A 14 1.30 -3.45 7.37
C ARG A 14 0.76 -4.88 7.24
N PHE A 15 0.46 -5.34 6.03
CA PHE A 15 -0.11 -6.67 5.78
C PHE A 15 0.90 -7.71 5.28
N SER A 16 2.07 -7.27 4.84
CA SER A 16 3.14 -8.18 4.47
C SER A 16 3.93 -8.57 5.72
N SER A 17 3.62 -9.74 6.30
CA SER A 17 4.22 -10.37 7.51
C SER A 17 5.73 -10.15 7.70
N ASN A 18 6.16 -8.95 8.13
CA ASN A 18 7.55 -8.46 8.18
C ASN A 18 8.32 -8.45 6.85
N TRP A 19 7.63 -8.48 5.70
CA TRP A 19 8.31 -8.41 4.40
C TRP A 19 8.46 -6.96 3.95
N LYS A 20 9.68 -6.42 4.01
CA LYS A 20 9.93 -5.07 3.51
C LYS A 20 9.57 -4.96 2.03
N ILE A 21 8.88 -3.89 1.63
CA ILE A 21 8.50 -3.68 0.23
C ILE A 21 9.73 -3.61 -0.70
N SER A 22 10.87 -3.18 -0.15
CA SER A 22 12.17 -3.14 -0.83
C SER A 22 12.71 -4.53 -1.21
N ARG A 23 12.22 -5.61 -0.59
CA ARG A 23 12.59 -6.99 -0.90
C ARG A 23 11.67 -7.66 -1.92
N MET A 24 10.54 -7.02 -2.26
CA MET A 24 9.66 -7.52 -3.31
C MET A 24 10.31 -7.31 -4.67
N SER A 25 10.04 -8.20 -5.62
CA SER A 25 10.46 -7.98 -7.00
C SER A 25 9.84 -6.67 -7.52
N CYS A 26 10.49 -6.03 -8.49
CA CYS A 26 9.95 -4.81 -9.09
C CYS A 26 8.55 -5.04 -9.68
N VAL A 27 8.28 -6.25 -10.19
CA VAL A 27 6.98 -6.65 -10.73
C VAL A 27 5.95 -6.73 -9.62
N ASP A 28 6.19 -7.55 -8.58
CA ASP A 28 5.23 -7.75 -7.48
C ASP A 28 4.91 -6.44 -6.79
N ARG A 29 5.92 -5.61 -6.52
CA ARG A 29 5.73 -4.30 -5.88
C ARG A 29 4.81 -3.39 -6.70
N ASN A 30 4.96 -3.37 -8.02
CA ASN A 30 4.12 -2.53 -8.87
C ASN A 30 2.69 -3.08 -8.99
N ILE A 31 2.53 -4.41 -9.06
CA ILE A 31 1.22 -5.07 -9.05
C ILE A 31 0.48 -4.74 -7.75
N MET A 32 1.15 -4.92 -6.61
CA MET A 32 0.58 -4.65 -5.29
C MET A 32 0.16 -3.19 -5.15
N ARG A 33 0.97 -2.24 -5.64
CA ARG A 33 0.62 -0.82 -5.61
C ARG A 33 -0.65 -0.50 -6.40
N ILE A 34 -0.80 -1.08 -7.59
CA ILE A 34 -2.00 -0.90 -8.42
C ILE A 34 -3.21 -1.52 -7.73
N ALA A 35 -3.10 -2.77 -7.27
CA ALA A 35 -4.21 -3.48 -6.66
C ALA A 35 -4.71 -2.79 -5.38
N VAL A 36 -3.80 -2.38 -4.49
CA VAL A 36 -4.16 -1.65 -3.26
C VAL A 36 -4.75 -0.28 -3.58
N TYR A 37 -4.25 0.39 -4.62
CA TYR A 37 -4.85 1.63 -5.08
C TYR A 37 -6.31 1.41 -5.53
N GLU A 38 -6.57 0.41 -6.37
CA GLU A 38 -7.94 0.12 -6.82
C GLU A 38 -8.86 -0.25 -5.66
N LEU A 39 -8.39 -1.08 -4.73
CA LEU A 39 -9.17 -1.48 -3.56
C LEU A 39 -9.61 -0.29 -2.70
N LEU A 40 -8.71 0.68 -2.51
CA LEU A 40 -8.95 1.78 -1.57
C LEU A 40 -9.54 3.02 -2.23
N TRP A 41 -9.30 3.25 -3.53
CA TRP A 41 -9.71 4.48 -4.21
C TRP A 41 -10.71 4.26 -5.36
N CYS A 42 -10.81 3.07 -5.94
CA CYS A 42 -11.70 2.82 -7.07
C CYS A 42 -12.98 2.10 -6.63
N SER A 43 -13.96 2.85 -6.10
CA SER A 43 -15.25 2.28 -5.66
C SER A 43 -16.10 1.70 -6.79
N ASP A 44 -15.79 2.05 -8.03
CA ASP A 44 -16.42 1.55 -9.26
C ASP A 44 -15.87 0.18 -9.70
N ILE A 45 -14.72 -0.24 -9.17
CA ILE A 45 -14.10 -1.54 -9.47
C ILE A 45 -14.41 -2.53 -8.34
N PRO A 46 -15.06 -3.67 -8.62
CA PRO A 46 -15.30 -4.67 -7.59
C PRO A 46 -13.98 -5.23 -7.02
N SER A 47 -13.82 -5.23 -5.68
CA SER A 47 -12.57 -5.63 -5.02
C SER A 47 -12.04 -6.99 -5.48
N LYS A 48 -12.93 -7.97 -5.67
CA LYS A 48 -12.55 -9.31 -6.14
C LYS A 48 -11.97 -9.32 -7.55
N VAL A 49 -12.40 -8.40 -8.41
CA VAL A 49 -11.86 -8.28 -9.77
C VAL A 49 -10.42 -7.77 -9.70
N SER A 50 -10.16 -6.69 -8.97
CA SER A 50 -8.80 -6.17 -8.75
C SER A 50 -7.84 -7.22 -8.18
N ILE A 51 -8.31 -8.02 -7.22
CA ILE A 51 -7.51 -9.11 -6.63
C ILE A 51 -7.19 -10.19 -7.66
N ASN A 52 -8.19 -10.68 -8.40
CA ASN A 52 -7.99 -11.72 -9.41
C ASN A 52 -7.02 -11.27 -10.51
N GLU A 53 -7.19 -10.05 -11.03
CA GLU A 53 -6.30 -9.50 -12.06
C GLU A 53 -4.87 -9.35 -11.54
N ALA A 54 -4.68 -8.87 -10.30
CA ALA A 54 -3.36 -8.76 -9.68
C ALA A 54 -2.67 -10.13 -9.56
N ILE A 55 -3.40 -11.17 -9.15
CA ILE A 55 -2.89 -12.54 -9.03
C ILE A 55 -2.48 -13.08 -10.40
N ASP A 56 -3.30 -12.87 -11.43
CA ASP A 56 -3.03 -13.42 -12.76
C ASP A 56 -1.86 -12.70 -13.46
N ILE A 57 -1.74 -11.38 -13.26
CA ILE A 57 -0.54 -10.63 -13.69
C ILE A 57 0.69 -11.14 -12.92
N GLY A 58 0.57 -11.41 -11.62
CA GLY A 58 1.64 -11.96 -10.79
C GLY A 58 2.12 -13.32 -11.26
N LYS A 59 1.19 -14.23 -11.58
CA LYS A 59 1.52 -15.55 -12.16
C LYS A 59 2.21 -15.43 -13.52
N LYS A 60 1.82 -14.44 -14.33
CA LYS A 60 2.31 -14.27 -15.70
C LYS A 60 3.69 -13.61 -15.78
N TYR A 61 3.97 -12.64 -14.91
CA TYR A 61 5.16 -11.79 -15.01
C TYR A 61 6.06 -11.82 -13.77
N GLY A 62 5.60 -12.40 -12.66
CA GLY A 62 6.36 -12.54 -11.42
C GLY A 62 7.18 -13.83 -11.36
N THR A 63 7.38 -14.32 -10.13
CA THR A 63 8.03 -15.61 -9.84
C THR A 63 6.97 -16.69 -9.59
N GLY A 64 7.40 -17.95 -9.42
CA GLY A 64 6.49 -19.04 -9.04
C GLY A 64 5.69 -18.77 -7.76
N GLU A 65 6.24 -17.96 -6.86
CA GLU A 65 5.62 -17.63 -5.56
C GLU A 65 4.73 -16.37 -5.62
N SER A 66 4.75 -15.61 -6.73
CA SER A 66 4.07 -14.32 -6.82
C SER A 66 2.56 -14.42 -6.69
N GLY A 67 1.92 -15.41 -7.34
CA GLY A 67 0.47 -15.60 -7.26
C GLY A 67 -0.03 -15.81 -5.82
N PRO A 68 0.46 -16.84 -5.11
CA PRO A 68 0.11 -17.08 -3.70
C PRO A 68 0.44 -15.90 -2.78
N PHE A 69 1.59 -15.26 -2.99
CA PHE A 69 2.02 -14.10 -2.22
C PHE A 69 1.05 -12.91 -2.34
N ILE A 70 0.70 -12.54 -3.58
CA ILE A 70 -0.23 -11.44 -3.87
C ILE A 70 -1.60 -11.74 -3.28
N ASN A 71 -2.11 -12.97 -3.46
CA ASN A 71 -3.39 -13.38 -2.89
C ASN A 71 -3.42 -13.21 -1.38
N GLY A 72 -2.40 -13.71 -0.66
CA GLY A 72 -2.35 -13.64 0.80
C GLY A 72 -2.35 -12.21 1.35
N ILE A 73 -1.64 -11.28 0.71
CA ILE A 73 -1.62 -9.88 1.16
C ILE A 73 -2.93 -9.18 0.82
N LEU A 74 -3.44 -9.33 -0.41
CA LEU A 74 -4.64 -8.61 -0.83
C LEU A 74 -5.91 -9.10 -0.12
N ASP A 75 -6.00 -10.40 0.19
CA ASP A 75 -7.07 -10.93 1.04
C ASP A 75 -7.02 -10.30 2.43
N SER A 76 -5.82 -10.15 3.01
CA SER A 76 -5.65 -9.50 4.32
C SER A 76 -6.05 -8.02 4.31
N VAL A 77 -5.77 -7.31 3.21
CA VAL A 77 -6.21 -5.92 3.01
C VAL A 77 -7.73 -5.85 2.92
N LEU A 78 -8.37 -6.73 2.12
CA LEU A 78 -9.82 -6.78 1.96
C LEU A 78 -10.51 -7.07 3.30
N ASP A 79 -10.03 -8.07 4.04
CA ASP A 79 -10.49 -8.42 5.38
C ASP A 79 -10.45 -7.21 6.34
N ALA A 80 -9.37 -6.41 6.27
CA ALA A 80 -9.21 -5.22 7.09
C ALA A 80 -10.16 -4.09 6.68
N MET A 81 -10.48 -3.97 5.38
CA MET A 81 -11.48 -3.03 4.87
C MET A 81 -12.89 -3.41 5.35
N GLU A 82 -13.25 -4.69 5.26
CA GLU A 82 -14.55 -5.21 5.71
C GLU A 82 -14.74 -5.04 7.22
N LYS A 83 -13.67 -5.21 8.01
CA LYS A 83 -13.65 -4.98 9.46
C LYS A 83 -13.55 -3.50 9.85
N GLY A 84 -13.49 -2.57 8.88
CA GLY A 84 -13.39 -1.13 9.13
C GLY A 84 -12.05 -0.66 9.72
N SER A 85 -11.02 -1.52 9.70
CA SER A 85 -9.67 -1.20 10.17
C SER A 85 -8.87 -0.34 9.19
N ILE A 86 -9.36 -0.24 7.95
CA ILE A 86 -8.91 0.67 6.89
C ILE A 86 -10.16 1.22 6.21
N LYS A 87 -10.17 2.53 5.92
CA LYS A 87 -11.28 3.17 5.20
C LYS A 87 -10.88 3.40 3.74
N ALA A 88 -11.76 3.00 2.82
CA ALA A 88 -11.66 3.40 1.43
C ALA A 88 -11.72 4.94 1.33
N LYS A 89 -10.85 5.52 0.49
CA LYS A 89 -10.73 6.96 0.24
C LYS A 89 -11.35 7.25 -1.13
N ASN A 90 -12.14 8.32 -1.27
CA ASN A 90 -12.62 8.73 -2.58
C ASN A 90 -11.55 9.62 -3.25
N PRO A 91 -11.08 9.32 -4.48
CA PRO A 91 -10.12 10.14 -5.21
C PRO A 91 -10.62 11.57 -5.45
N GLU A 92 -11.93 11.81 -5.45
CA GLU A 92 -12.50 13.17 -5.61
C GLU A 92 -12.32 14.09 -4.38
N ARG A 93 -11.73 13.61 -3.27
CA ARG A 93 -11.41 14.45 -2.09
C ARG A 93 -9.94 14.86 -1.97
N ILE A 94 -9.09 14.55 -2.96
CA ILE A 94 -7.68 15.00 -2.99
C ILE A 94 -7.62 16.41 -3.59
N SER A 95 -8.44 17.32 -3.08
CA SER A 95 -8.34 18.76 -3.33
C SER A 95 -9.07 19.51 -2.22
N SER A 96 -8.46 19.61 -1.02
CA SER A 96 -8.63 20.74 -0.08
C SER A 96 -8.25 20.46 1.39
N GLU A 97 -7.32 19.56 1.74
CA GLU A 97 -6.82 19.54 3.14
C GLU A 97 -5.28 19.41 3.18
N GLY A 98 -4.64 20.53 2.85
CA GLY A 98 -3.43 20.92 3.57
C GLY A 98 -3.86 21.78 4.75
N THR A 99 -3.98 21.19 5.94
CA THR A 99 -3.73 21.83 7.24
C THR A 99 -3.57 20.74 8.30
N ASP A 100 -2.38 20.72 8.89
CA ASP A 100 -2.12 20.45 10.31
C ASP A 100 -2.60 19.11 10.89
N ASN A 101 -1.72 18.11 10.85
CA ASN A 101 -1.46 17.27 12.02
C ASN A 101 -0.01 16.77 11.99
N ALA A 102 0.87 17.59 12.56
CA ALA A 102 2.16 17.13 13.04
C ALA A 102 1.89 16.03 14.10
N VAL A 103 2.20 14.78 13.76
CA VAL A 103 2.43 13.75 14.78
C VAL A 103 3.79 14.07 15.38
N GLU A 104 3.81 14.73 16.54
CA GLU A 104 4.99 14.82 17.38
C GLU A 104 5.52 13.41 17.66
N ILE A 105 6.74 13.13 17.20
CA ILE A 105 7.51 11.97 17.61
C ILE A 105 8.31 12.39 18.85
N PRO A 106 8.08 11.82 20.05
CA PRO A 106 8.87 12.17 21.20
C PRO A 106 10.24 11.49 21.09
N GLY A 107 11.28 12.31 20.98
CA GLY A 107 12.63 11.97 21.41
C GLY A 107 13.47 11.15 20.46
N SER A 108 14.37 11.82 19.74
CA SER A 108 15.74 11.31 19.64
C SER A 108 16.72 12.49 19.64
N LYS A 109 17.54 12.55 20.68
CA LYS A 109 18.66 13.50 20.80
C LYS A 109 19.72 13.13 19.77
N GLY A 110 20.29 14.12 19.09
CA GLY A 110 21.41 13.93 18.17
C GLY A 110 22.05 15.24 17.73
N SER A 111 22.93 15.76 18.58
CA SER A 111 24.08 16.66 18.36
C SER A 111 24.05 17.69 17.21
N GLU A 112 23.94 18.97 17.59
CA GLU A 112 24.43 20.10 16.79
C GLU A 112 25.96 20.07 16.70
N VAL A 113 26.48 19.99 15.48
CA VAL A 113 27.87 20.33 15.16
C VAL A 113 27.96 21.85 15.05
N GLN A 114 28.54 22.50 16.05
CA GLN A 114 28.91 23.91 15.97
C GLN A 114 30.08 24.06 15.00
N THR A 115 29.85 24.79 13.91
CA THR A 115 30.91 25.39 13.10
C THR A 115 31.01 26.86 13.51
N LYS A 116 32.09 27.23 14.17
CA LYS A 116 32.79 28.52 14.08
C LYS A 116 34.20 28.37 14.64
#